data_AF-A0A914ZZ25-F1
#
_entry.id   AF-A0A914ZZ25-F1
#
_cell.length_a   1.000
_cell.length_b   1.000
_cell.length_c   1.000
_cell.angle_alpha   90.00
_cell.angle_beta   90.00
_cell.angle_gamma   90.00
#
_symmetry.space_group_name_H-M   'P 1'
#
loop_
_entity.id
_entity.type
_entity.pdbx_description
1 polymer ?
#
loop_
_entity_poly.entity_id
_entity_poly.type
_entity_poly.pdbx_seq_one_letter_code
_entity_poly.pdbx_strand_id
1 'polypeptide(L)'
;SPSDTRLAEKRLLEMLKAIDHRAHIEILSLHGRMTSDEQRDIFEPCHPQCLRKVIFATNVAETSLTIPGVRYVVDCGLANVKKYDAKRQISLLKRCAISKSEAKQRAGRAGRVQQGVCYRLYSKKVYAEMEDVAQPEISWMSIDYTVLCLLSVGVCDLCGFDLIQRPGNDCIARSHAMLVSIETIAVDEETGCLELTARGREIIRLPVQPMLAHMLLESLELDLLPEMAAVCACIHIGSLFMRHLDDEVAMERGWRQTGLQFRPLCGLSGNIDQTPPKRT
;
A
#
# COMPACT_ATOMS: atom_id res chain seq x y z
N SER A 1 3.25 -0.65 -6.86
CA SER A 1 1.97 -0.16 -6.30
C SER A 1 0.84 -1.14 -6.63
N PRO A 2 -0.39 -0.97 -6.10
CA PRO A 2 -1.56 -1.73 -6.56
C PRO A 2 -1.82 -1.65 -8.08
N SER A 3 -1.53 -0.51 -8.71
CA SER A 3 -1.63 -0.38 -10.17
C SER A 3 -0.52 -1.15 -10.89
N ASP A 4 0.71 -1.11 -10.36
CA ASP A 4 1.85 -1.82 -10.95
C ASP A 4 1.67 -3.34 -10.88
N THR A 5 1.07 -3.89 -9.81
CA THR A 5 0.80 -5.34 -9.70
C THR A 5 -0.23 -5.80 -10.73
N ARG A 6 -1.30 -5.02 -10.95
CA ARG A 6 -2.30 -5.31 -11.98
C ARG A 6 -1.73 -5.22 -13.40
N LEU A 7 -0.88 -4.23 -13.66
CA LEU A 7 -0.20 -4.12 -14.94
C LEU A 7 0.75 -5.30 -15.18
N ALA A 8 1.45 -5.77 -14.15
CA ALA A 8 2.33 -6.93 -14.24
C ALA A 8 1.55 -8.23 -14.52
N GLU A 9 0.38 -8.40 -13.90
CA GLU A 9 -0.56 -9.49 -14.17
C GLU A 9 -0.99 -9.51 -15.65
N LYS A 10 -1.45 -8.37 -16.18
CA LYS A 10 -1.83 -8.23 -17.60
C LYS A 10 -0.67 -8.58 -18.53
N ARG A 11 0.52 -8.01 -18.29
CA ARG A 11 1.70 -8.26 -19.13
C ARG A 11 2.14 -9.72 -19.11
N LEU A 12 2.09 -10.38 -17.96
CA LEU A 12 2.44 -11.79 -17.88
C LEU A 12 1.45 -12.64 -18.68
N LEU A 13 0.15 -12.37 -18.58
CA LEU A 13 -0.87 -13.05 -19.39
C LEU A 13 -0.63 -12.88 -20.89
N GLU A 14 -0.36 -11.65 -21.36
CA GLU A 14 -0.05 -11.37 -22.76
C GLU A 14 1.20 -12.12 -23.23
N MET A 15 2.27 -12.12 -22.43
CA MET A 15 3.51 -12.84 -22.76
C MET A 15 3.30 -14.36 -22.82
N LEU A 16 2.51 -14.93 -21.90
CA LEU A 16 2.19 -16.36 -21.91
C LEU A 16 1.36 -16.76 -23.13
N LYS A 17 0.42 -15.90 -23.54
CA LYS A 17 -0.36 -16.08 -24.79
C LYS A 17 0.56 -16.01 -26.01
N ALA A 18 1.48 -15.05 -26.06
CA ALA A 18 2.38 -14.85 -27.19
C ALA A 18 3.35 -16.02 -27.44
N ILE A 19 3.77 -16.72 -26.39
CA ILE A 19 4.66 -17.90 -26.49
C ILE A 19 3.91 -19.23 -26.58
N ASP A 20 2.58 -19.21 -26.71
CA ASP A 20 1.71 -20.40 -26.66
C ASP A 20 2.07 -21.32 -25.48
N HIS A 21 2.16 -20.72 -24.27
CA HIS A 21 2.60 -21.46 -23.11
C HIS A 21 1.55 -22.52 -22.71
N ARG A 22 1.90 -23.79 -22.90
CA ARG A 22 0.98 -24.92 -22.65
C ARG A 22 0.67 -25.20 -21.18
N ALA A 23 1.46 -24.63 -20.26
CA ALA A 23 1.26 -24.82 -18.83
C ALA A 23 0.32 -23.76 -18.27
N HIS A 24 -0.70 -24.21 -17.54
CA HIS A 24 -1.59 -23.31 -16.80
C HIS A 24 -0.85 -22.70 -15.60
N ILE A 25 -0.88 -21.38 -15.50
CA ILE A 25 -0.27 -20.61 -14.40
C ILE A 25 -1.37 -19.80 -13.72
N GLU A 26 -1.49 -19.95 -12.42
CA GLU A 26 -2.39 -19.13 -11.60
C GLU A 26 -1.68 -17.82 -11.27
N ILE A 27 -2.24 -16.70 -11.72
CA ILE A 27 -1.64 -15.36 -11.53
C ILE A 27 -2.55 -14.59 -10.57
N LEU A 28 -1.97 -14.08 -9.48
CA LEU A 28 -2.67 -13.28 -8.47
C LEU A 28 -1.90 -12.00 -8.15
N SER A 29 -2.62 -11.01 -7.65
CA SER A 29 -2.05 -9.77 -7.09
C SER A 29 -2.19 -9.78 -5.55
N LEU A 30 -1.22 -9.23 -4.82
CA LEU A 30 -1.28 -9.01 -3.36
C LEU A 30 -0.90 -7.57 -3.01
N HIS A 31 -1.86 -6.78 -2.53
CA HIS A 31 -1.61 -5.39 -2.11
C HIS A 31 -2.62 -4.89 -1.08
N GLY A 32 -2.26 -3.83 -0.33
CA GLY A 32 -3.05 -3.34 0.80
C GLY A 32 -4.45 -2.77 0.49
N ARG A 33 -4.81 -2.57 -0.79
CA ARG A 33 -6.17 -2.19 -1.20
C ARG A 33 -7.14 -3.37 -1.42
N MET A 34 -6.67 -4.61 -1.26
CA MET A 34 -7.52 -5.81 -1.44
C MET A 34 -8.38 -6.04 -0.21
N THR A 35 -9.58 -6.57 -0.42
CA THR A 35 -10.45 -7.01 0.68
C THR A 35 -9.85 -8.22 1.40
N SER A 36 -10.29 -8.47 2.62
CA SER A 36 -9.83 -9.64 3.40
C SER A 36 -10.12 -10.96 2.70
N ASP A 37 -11.23 -11.06 1.96
CA ASP A 37 -11.59 -12.26 1.21
C ASP A 37 -10.68 -12.44 -0.01
N GLU A 38 -10.39 -11.38 -0.77
CA GLU A 38 -9.41 -11.43 -1.87
C GLU A 38 -8.01 -11.79 -1.38
N GLN A 39 -7.61 -11.34 -0.18
CA GLN A 39 -6.33 -11.74 0.40
C GLN A 39 -6.32 -13.21 0.83
N ARG A 40 -7.45 -13.75 1.29
CA ARG A 40 -7.59 -15.16 1.68
C ARG A 40 -7.26 -16.11 0.53
N ASP A 41 -7.72 -15.77 -0.67
CA ASP A 41 -7.49 -16.52 -1.91
C ASP A 41 -6.01 -16.77 -2.24
N ILE A 42 -5.13 -15.91 -1.73
CA ILE A 42 -3.67 -16.00 -1.92
C ILE A 42 -3.06 -17.09 -1.05
N PHE A 43 -3.68 -17.44 0.08
CA PHE A 43 -3.21 -18.50 0.96
C PHE A 43 -3.67 -19.89 0.53
N GLU A 44 -4.69 -19.96 -0.31
CA GLU A 44 -5.14 -21.24 -0.88
C GLU A 44 -4.02 -21.91 -1.70
N PRO A 45 -3.92 -23.25 -1.67
CA PRO A 45 -3.02 -24.00 -2.55
C PRO A 45 -3.20 -23.61 -4.02
N CYS A 46 -2.16 -23.84 -4.82
CA CYS A 46 -2.27 -23.62 -6.25
C CYS A 46 -3.39 -24.49 -6.83
N HIS A 47 -4.21 -23.91 -7.71
CA HIS A 47 -5.31 -24.63 -8.34
C HIS A 47 -4.83 -25.95 -8.98
N PRO A 48 -5.54 -27.08 -8.83
CA PRO A 48 -5.05 -28.40 -9.28
C PRO A 48 -4.70 -28.49 -10.77
N GLN A 49 -5.33 -27.65 -11.60
CA GLN A 49 -5.05 -27.58 -13.04
C GLN A 49 -3.86 -26.70 -13.39
N CYS A 50 -3.35 -25.91 -12.44
CA CYS A 50 -2.20 -25.02 -12.62
C CYS A 50 -0.90 -25.67 -12.15
N LEU A 51 0.14 -25.52 -12.95
CA LEU A 51 1.49 -26.02 -12.63
C LEU A 51 2.22 -25.09 -11.65
N ARG A 52 1.87 -23.81 -11.62
CA ARG A 52 2.51 -22.80 -10.77
C ARG A 52 1.56 -21.68 -10.41
N LYS A 53 1.72 -21.19 -9.18
CA LYS A 53 1.13 -19.94 -8.67
C LYS A 53 2.17 -18.83 -8.74
N VAL A 54 1.81 -17.70 -9.32
CA VAL A 54 2.63 -16.48 -9.42
C VAL A 54 1.89 -15.34 -8.74
N ILE A 55 2.53 -14.69 -7.79
CA ILE A 55 1.91 -13.65 -6.98
C ILE A 55 2.70 -12.36 -7.17
N PHE A 56 2.07 -11.34 -7.75
CA PHE A 56 2.62 -9.99 -7.81
C PHE A 56 2.26 -9.23 -6.54
N ALA A 57 3.24 -9.05 -5.66
CA ALA A 57 3.02 -8.44 -4.36
C ALA A 57 3.68 -7.07 -4.20
N THR A 58 3.07 -6.20 -3.39
CA THR A 58 3.77 -5.06 -2.80
C THR A 58 4.58 -5.50 -1.58
N ASN A 59 5.18 -4.54 -0.86
CA ASN A 59 5.84 -4.78 0.42
C ASN A 59 4.92 -5.36 1.52
N VAL A 60 3.61 -5.53 1.26
CA VAL A 60 2.69 -6.30 2.12
C VAL A 60 3.13 -7.76 2.26
N ALA A 61 3.78 -8.35 1.24
CA ALA A 61 4.34 -9.70 1.35
C ALA A 61 5.62 -9.75 2.20
N GLU A 62 6.23 -8.60 2.52
CA GLU A 62 7.52 -8.51 3.18
C GLU A 62 7.45 -8.76 4.68
N THR A 63 6.35 -8.36 5.32
CA THR A 63 6.12 -8.48 6.77
C THR A 63 4.82 -9.26 7.03
N SER A 64 4.86 -10.18 7.99
CA SER A 64 3.68 -10.84 8.58
C SER A 64 2.88 -11.90 7.79
N LEU A 65 2.97 -12.00 6.45
CA LEU A 65 2.20 -13.04 5.72
C LEU A 65 3.07 -14.21 5.22
N THR A 66 2.87 -15.41 5.75
CA THR A 66 3.51 -16.62 5.20
C THR A 66 2.61 -17.19 4.11
N ILE A 67 3.01 -17.04 2.85
CA ILE A 67 2.32 -17.68 1.73
C ILE A 67 2.92 -19.08 1.56
N PRO A 68 2.14 -20.16 1.72
CA PRO A 68 2.64 -21.53 1.57
C PRO A 68 3.19 -21.77 0.16
N GLY A 69 4.24 -22.59 0.06
CA GLY A 69 4.76 -23.05 -1.24
C GLY A 69 5.59 -22.05 -2.04
N VAL A 70 5.87 -20.85 -1.51
CA VAL A 70 6.78 -19.90 -2.16
C VAL A 70 8.21 -20.44 -2.15
N ARG A 71 8.69 -20.84 -3.33
CA ARG A 71 10.09 -21.30 -3.56
C ARG A 71 10.94 -20.26 -4.28
N TYR A 72 10.31 -19.39 -5.05
CA TYR A 72 11.00 -18.41 -5.89
C TYR A 72 10.54 -17.01 -5.54
N VAL A 73 11.50 -16.11 -5.32
CA VAL A 73 11.25 -14.68 -5.12
C VAL A 73 11.95 -13.93 -6.24
N VAL A 74 11.26 -12.98 -6.87
CA VAL A 74 11.84 -12.03 -7.82
C VAL A 74 11.75 -10.64 -7.18
N ASP A 75 12.89 -10.08 -6.79
CA ASP A 75 12.98 -8.80 -6.08
C ASP A 75 13.46 -7.69 -7.01
N CYS A 76 12.61 -6.69 -7.22
CA CYS A 76 12.94 -5.52 -8.02
C CYS A 76 13.75 -4.45 -7.26
N GLY A 77 13.92 -4.59 -5.94
CA GLY A 77 14.71 -3.66 -5.14
C GLY A 77 14.00 -2.33 -4.86
N LEU A 78 12.70 -2.24 -5.12
CA LEU A 78 11.90 -1.02 -4.96
C LEU A 78 10.72 -1.25 -4.01
N ALA A 79 10.29 -0.17 -3.37
CA ALA A 79 9.08 -0.09 -2.57
C ALA A 79 8.41 1.28 -2.73
N ASN A 80 7.09 1.33 -2.57
CA ASN A 80 6.40 2.60 -2.39
C ASN A 80 6.24 2.86 -0.90
N VAL A 81 6.85 3.94 -0.41
CA VAL A 81 6.87 4.31 1.00
C VAL A 81 6.13 5.65 1.15
N LYS A 82 5.29 5.76 2.17
CA LYS A 82 4.61 7.02 2.51
C LYS A 82 5.63 7.95 3.17
N LYS A 83 6.07 9.01 2.49
CA LYS A 83 7.00 10.01 3.05
C LYS A 83 6.28 11.32 3.30
N TYR A 84 6.64 12.00 4.38
CA TYR A 84 6.15 13.34 4.68
C TYR A 84 6.99 14.40 3.97
N ASP A 85 6.33 15.29 3.22
CA ASP A 85 6.95 16.47 2.63
C ASP A 85 6.74 17.65 3.59
N ALA A 86 7.80 18.02 4.30
CA ALA A 86 7.76 19.11 5.29
C ALA A 86 7.46 20.48 4.68
N LYS A 87 7.78 20.72 3.39
CA LYS A 87 7.51 22.00 2.74
C LYS A 87 6.04 22.14 2.36
N ARG A 88 5.42 21.04 1.93
CA ARG A 88 4.01 21.00 1.53
C ARG A 88 3.07 20.57 2.66
N GLN A 89 3.64 20.18 3.80
CA GLN A 89 2.94 19.64 4.96
C GLN A 89 1.99 18.47 4.61
N ILE A 90 2.36 17.64 3.63
CA ILE A 90 1.52 16.53 3.16
C ILE A 90 2.32 15.22 3.13
N SER A 91 1.65 14.11 3.40
CA SER A 91 2.22 12.77 3.20
C SER A 91 1.96 12.30 1.78
N LEU A 92 3.00 11.87 1.07
CA LEU A 92 2.93 11.38 -0.30
C LEU A 92 3.55 9.98 -0.42
N LEU A 93 3.01 9.15 -1.31
CA LEU A 93 3.61 7.86 -1.64
C LEU A 93 4.74 8.07 -2.65
N LYS A 94 5.98 7.76 -2.24
CA LYS A 94 7.17 7.86 -3.08
C LYS A 94 7.71 6.47 -3.37
N ARG A 95 8.06 6.22 -4.65
CA ARG A 95 8.84 5.04 -5.03
C ARG A 95 10.29 5.25 -4.59
N CYS A 96 10.83 4.33 -3.81
CA CYS A 96 12.17 4.38 -3.23
C CYS A 96 12.88 3.02 -3.39
N ALA A 97 14.21 3.04 -3.38
CA ALA A 97 15.00 1.83 -3.22
C ALA A 97 14.81 1.27 -1.81
N ILE A 98 14.89 -0.05 -1.69
CA ILE A 98 14.85 -0.74 -0.40
C ILE A 98 16.23 -0.79 0.25
N SER A 99 16.26 -1.00 1.55
CA SER A 99 17.45 -1.32 2.33
C SER A 99 17.90 -2.77 2.15
N LYS A 100 19.14 -3.06 2.54
CA LYS A 100 19.68 -4.43 2.55
C LYS A 100 18.91 -5.33 3.51
N SER A 101 18.42 -4.82 4.63
CA SER A 101 17.58 -5.59 5.56
C SER A 101 16.26 -6.01 4.91
N GLU A 102 15.58 -5.10 4.22
CA GLU A 102 14.33 -5.40 3.49
C GLU A 102 14.59 -6.43 2.37
N ALA A 103 15.66 -6.26 1.60
CA ALA A 103 16.07 -7.22 0.57
C ALA A 103 16.38 -8.62 1.15
N LYS A 104 16.92 -8.71 2.37
CA LYS A 104 17.13 -9.97 3.09
C LYS A 104 15.81 -10.58 3.54
N GLN A 105 14.87 -9.78 4.06
CA GLN A 105 13.54 -10.24 4.45
C GLN A 105 12.77 -10.82 3.26
N ARG A 106 12.82 -10.14 2.10
CA ARG A 106 12.24 -10.62 0.83
C ARG A 106 12.85 -11.94 0.40
N ALA A 107 14.18 -12.05 0.40
CA ALA A 107 14.86 -13.31 0.07
C ALA A 107 14.47 -14.45 1.03
N GLY A 108 14.29 -14.15 2.32
CA GLY A 108 13.85 -15.10 3.33
C GLY A 108 12.46 -15.70 3.07
N ARG A 109 11.61 -15.05 2.25
CA ARG A 109 10.30 -15.59 1.87
C ARG A 109 10.38 -16.87 1.03
N ALA A 110 11.42 -17.01 0.22
CA ALA A 110 11.66 -18.22 -0.57
C ALA A 110 12.07 -19.44 0.28
N GLY A 111 12.56 -19.22 1.51
CA GLY A 111 13.18 -20.24 2.35
C GLY A 111 12.36 -20.71 3.54
N ARG A 112 11.08 -20.32 3.67
CA ARG A 112 10.29 -20.61 4.87
C ARG A 112 9.82 -22.05 5.01
N VAL A 113 9.54 -22.73 3.89
CA VAL A 113 8.99 -24.09 3.87
C VAL A 113 10.00 -25.10 3.34
N GLN A 114 10.81 -24.71 2.36
CA GLN A 114 11.81 -25.55 1.71
C GLN A 114 12.92 -24.67 1.12
N GLN A 115 13.99 -25.28 0.61
CA GLN A 115 15.04 -24.54 -0.09
C GLN A 115 14.46 -23.77 -1.28
N GLY A 116 14.76 -22.47 -1.35
CA GLY A 116 14.27 -21.57 -2.39
C GLY A 116 15.36 -20.68 -2.97
N VAL A 117 15.00 -19.94 -4.02
CA VAL A 117 15.90 -19.07 -4.77
C VAL A 117 15.33 -17.66 -4.84
N CYS A 118 16.17 -16.66 -4.61
CA CYS A 118 15.81 -15.25 -4.76
C CYS A 118 16.59 -14.64 -5.93
N TYR A 119 15.87 -14.17 -6.94
CA TYR A 119 16.40 -13.44 -8.09
C TYR A 119 16.27 -11.95 -7.85
N ARG A 120 17.40 -11.25 -7.74
CA ARG A 120 17.44 -9.79 -7.60
C ARG A 120 17.63 -9.16 -8.97
N LEU A 121 16.74 -8.23 -9.35
CA LEU A 121 16.79 -7.53 -10.64
C LEU A 121 17.73 -6.32 -10.61
N TYR A 122 18.70 -6.32 -9.71
CA TYR A 122 19.69 -5.25 -9.52
C TYR A 122 21.07 -5.87 -9.27
N SER A 123 22.12 -5.13 -9.64
CA SER A 123 23.49 -5.64 -9.57
C SER A 123 24.01 -5.71 -8.13
N LYS A 124 25.08 -6.50 -7.92
CA LYS A 124 25.79 -6.54 -6.63
C LYS A 124 26.32 -5.17 -6.22
N LYS A 125 26.68 -4.30 -7.17
CA LYS A 125 27.12 -2.93 -6.92
C LYS A 125 25.98 -2.10 -6.32
N VAL A 126 24.80 -2.12 -6.94
CA VAL A 126 23.61 -1.42 -6.42
C VAL A 126 23.26 -1.95 -5.03
N TYR A 127 23.32 -3.27 -4.82
CA TYR A 127 23.08 -3.84 -3.48
C TYR A 127 24.08 -3.36 -2.43
N ALA A 128 25.35 -3.17 -2.79
CA ALA A 128 26.38 -2.67 -1.87
C ALA A 128 26.13 -1.21 -1.45
N GLU A 129 25.60 -0.39 -2.38
CA GLU A 129 25.26 1.02 -2.18
C GLU A 129 23.95 1.25 -1.40
N MET A 130 23.10 0.23 -1.24
CA MET A 130 21.87 0.32 -0.43
C MET A 130 22.18 0.56 1.05
N GLU A 131 21.31 1.29 1.75
CA GLU A 131 21.36 1.43 3.20
C GLU A 131 21.24 0.05 3.89
N ASP A 132 21.97 -0.17 4.97
CA ASP A 132 21.96 -1.47 5.65
C ASP A 132 20.60 -1.78 6.29
N VAL A 133 19.99 -0.78 6.90
CA VAL A 133 18.70 -0.83 7.59
C VAL A 133 17.87 0.38 7.18
N ALA A 134 16.56 0.20 7.01
CA ALA A 134 15.65 1.29 6.73
C ALA A 134 15.63 2.32 7.88
N GLN A 135 15.63 3.61 7.54
CA GLN A 135 15.42 4.68 8.51
C GLN A 135 14.05 4.52 9.20
N PRO A 136 13.95 4.83 10.49
CA PRO A 136 12.71 4.64 11.24
C PRO A 136 11.61 5.63 10.84
N GLU A 137 10.36 5.18 10.89
CA GLU A 137 9.20 5.96 10.44
C GLU A 137 9.10 7.34 11.11
N ILE A 138 9.43 7.42 12.40
CA ILE A 138 9.40 8.65 13.20
C ILE A 138 10.32 9.77 12.65
N SER A 139 11.32 9.41 11.85
CA SER A 139 12.27 10.37 11.26
C SER A 139 11.78 11.02 9.96
N TRP A 140 10.80 10.42 9.27
CA TRP A 140 10.35 10.86 7.95
C TRP A 140 8.82 10.89 7.76
N MET A 141 8.05 10.62 8.80
CA MET A 141 6.60 10.82 8.86
C MET A 141 6.24 12.07 9.68
N SER A 142 5.01 12.56 9.52
CA SER A 142 4.46 13.54 10.44
C SER A 142 4.25 12.87 11.80
N ILE A 143 4.64 13.58 12.86
CA ILE A 143 4.51 13.13 14.25
C ILE A 143 3.37 13.84 14.99
N ASP A 144 2.52 14.58 14.27
CA ASP A 144 1.51 15.47 14.86
C ASP A 144 0.50 14.71 15.71
N TYR A 145 0.02 13.58 15.18
CA TYR A 145 -0.86 12.70 15.92
C TYR A 145 -0.13 12.07 17.12
N THR A 146 1.13 11.68 16.96
CA THR A 146 1.96 11.13 18.04
C THR A 146 2.14 12.13 19.17
N VAL A 147 2.41 13.40 18.85
CA VAL A 147 2.55 14.48 19.84
C VAL A 147 1.25 14.69 20.60
N LEU A 148 0.10 14.76 19.91
CA LEU A 148 -1.20 14.84 20.60
C LEU A 148 -1.47 13.64 21.51
N CYS A 149 -1.13 12.42 21.06
CA CYS A 149 -1.23 11.23 21.89
C CYS A 149 -0.35 11.31 23.14
N LEU A 150 0.91 11.71 23.02
CA LEU A 150 1.81 11.87 24.16
C LEU A 150 1.25 12.88 25.17
N LEU A 151 0.79 14.03 24.70
CA LEU A 151 0.17 15.05 25.53
C LEU A 151 -1.13 14.56 26.20
N SER A 152 -1.93 13.74 25.50
CA SER A 152 -3.16 13.17 26.08
C SER A 152 -2.93 12.23 27.26
N VAL A 153 -1.74 11.63 27.33
CA VAL A 153 -1.31 10.74 28.42
C VAL A 153 -0.55 11.52 29.51
N GLY A 154 -0.35 12.83 29.34
CA GLY A 154 0.30 13.71 30.32
C GLY A 154 1.81 13.87 30.11
N VAL A 155 2.35 13.52 28.94
CA VAL A 155 3.76 13.76 28.62
C VAL A 155 3.96 15.20 28.16
N CYS A 156 4.49 16.04 29.04
CA CYS A 156 4.74 17.46 28.76
C CYS A 156 6.10 17.74 28.08
N ASP A 157 7.15 16.99 28.42
CA ASP A 157 8.48 17.13 27.81
C ASP A 157 8.67 16.15 26.66
N LEU A 158 8.32 16.58 25.45
CA LEU A 158 8.48 15.79 24.23
C LEU A 158 9.96 15.56 23.86
N CYS A 159 10.86 16.47 24.25
CA CYS A 159 12.28 16.39 23.92
C CYS A 159 13.04 15.43 24.84
N GLY A 160 12.64 15.39 26.12
CA GLY A 160 13.17 14.48 27.14
C GLY A 160 12.48 13.11 27.18
N PHE A 161 11.32 12.94 26.54
CA PHE A 161 10.63 11.66 26.49
C PHE A 161 11.49 10.55 25.86
N ASP A 162 11.54 9.39 26.52
CA ASP A 162 12.45 8.29 26.17
C ASP A 162 11.91 7.44 25.00
N LEU A 163 11.94 8.02 23.79
CA LEU A 163 11.65 7.30 22.56
C LEU A 163 12.83 6.41 22.16
N ILE A 164 12.53 5.18 21.74
CA ILE A 164 13.52 4.22 21.19
C ILE A 164 14.44 4.91 20.16
N GLN A 165 13.83 5.72 19.29
CA GLN A 165 14.54 6.61 18.38
C GLN A 165 13.84 7.97 18.40
N ARG A 166 14.62 9.02 18.65
CA ARG A 166 14.11 10.38 18.74
C ARG A 166 13.89 10.98 17.33
N PRO A 167 12.77 11.69 17.10
CA PRO A 167 12.63 12.50 15.89
C PRO A 167 13.66 13.64 15.91
N GLY A 168 14.04 14.14 14.73
CA GLY A 168 14.87 15.32 14.66
C GLY A 168 14.17 16.55 15.25
N ASN A 169 14.94 17.48 15.83
CA ASN A 169 14.41 18.69 16.46
C ASN A 169 13.51 19.50 15.52
N ASP A 170 13.86 19.59 14.24
CA ASP A 170 13.03 20.26 13.23
C ASP A 170 11.65 19.59 13.06
N CYS A 171 11.54 18.28 13.28
CA CYS A 171 10.27 17.56 13.22
C CYS A 171 9.38 17.92 14.40
N ILE A 172 9.96 17.96 15.61
CA ILE A 172 9.27 18.39 16.84
C ILE A 172 8.80 19.84 16.69
N ALA A 173 9.68 20.74 16.27
CA ALA A 173 9.36 22.16 16.11
C ALA A 173 8.25 22.40 15.08
N ARG A 174 8.29 21.71 13.93
CA ARG A 174 7.22 21.78 12.92
C ARG A 174 5.89 21.26 13.45
N SER A 175 5.92 20.14 14.16
CA SER A 175 4.72 19.53 14.73
C SER A 175 4.09 20.46 15.76
N HIS A 176 4.89 21.01 16.66
CA HIS A 176 4.48 22.02 17.63
C HIS A 176 3.85 23.24 16.93
N ALA A 177 4.52 23.82 15.93
CA ALA A 177 4.00 24.96 15.19
C ALA A 177 2.65 24.68 14.51
N MET A 178 2.49 23.48 13.91
CA MET A 178 1.22 23.09 13.30
C MET A 178 0.12 22.94 14.35
N LEU A 179 0.38 22.21 15.44
CA LEU A 179 -0.61 21.96 16.49
C LEU A 179 -1.05 23.24 17.22
N VAL A 180 -0.14 24.20 17.43
CA VAL A 180 -0.48 25.55 17.92
C VAL A 180 -1.35 26.29 16.92
N SER A 181 -1.04 26.20 15.61
CA SER A 181 -1.80 26.94 14.58
C SER A 181 -3.27 26.49 14.44
N ILE A 182 -3.58 25.25 14.82
CA ILE A 182 -4.96 24.72 14.86
C ILE A 182 -5.53 24.68 16.29
N GLU A 183 -4.90 25.41 17.22
CA GLU A 183 -5.34 25.61 18.61
C GLU A 183 -5.57 24.30 19.39
N THR A 184 -4.80 23.25 19.07
CA THR A 184 -4.94 21.94 19.73
C THR A 184 -4.14 21.82 21.02
N ILE A 185 -3.09 22.63 21.16
CA ILE A 185 -2.17 22.61 22.28
C ILE A 185 -1.97 24.03 22.80
N ALA A 186 -1.77 24.16 24.11
CA ALA A 186 -1.44 25.41 24.78
C ALA A 186 -0.43 25.17 25.89
N VAL A 187 0.28 26.22 26.29
CA VAL A 187 1.15 26.16 27.48
C VAL A 187 0.30 26.53 28.68
N ASP A 188 0.29 25.67 29.69
CA ASP A 188 -0.33 25.96 30.98
C ASP A 188 0.52 26.98 31.73
N GLU A 189 -0.10 28.09 32.16
CA GLU A 189 0.61 29.23 32.77
C GLU A 189 1.14 28.92 34.18
N GLU A 190 0.53 27.97 34.90
CA GLU A 190 0.91 27.63 36.28
C GLU A 190 2.09 26.66 36.30
N THR A 191 2.06 25.67 35.42
CA THR A 191 3.02 24.56 35.36
C THR A 191 4.12 24.79 34.32
N GLY A 192 3.87 25.66 33.33
CA GLY A 192 4.73 25.83 32.15
C GLY A 192 4.73 24.62 31.21
N CYS A 193 3.86 23.64 31.45
CA CYS A 193 3.78 22.42 30.66
C CYS A 193 2.93 22.64 29.40
N LEU A 194 3.25 21.91 28.33
CA LEU A 194 2.39 21.84 27.15
C LEU A 194 1.20 20.90 27.45
N GLU A 195 -0.01 21.35 27.18
CA GLU A 195 -1.25 20.61 27.43
C GLU A 195 -2.21 20.66 26.24
N LEU A 196 -3.16 19.71 26.21
CA LEU A 196 -4.25 19.71 25.23
C LEU A 196 -5.32 20.74 25.58
N THR A 197 -5.73 21.53 24.59
CA THR A 197 -6.90 22.40 24.69
C THR A 197 -8.20 21.57 24.64
N ALA A 198 -9.35 22.21 24.88
CA ALA A 198 -10.66 21.57 24.64
C ALA A 198 -10.77 21.03 23.21
N ARG A 199 -10.30 21.84 22.24
CA ARG A 199 -10.25 21.48 20.83
C ARG A 199 -9.29 20.31 20.55
N GLY A 200 -8.11 20.29 21.17
CA GLY A 200 -7.18 19.16 21.08
C GLY A 200 -7.78 17.84 21.57
N ARG A 201 -8.56 17.91 22.66
CA ARG A 201 -9.29 16.75 23.20
C ARG A 201 -10.41 16.24 22.30
N GLU A 202 -10.99 17.08 21.45
CA GLU A 202 -11.96 16.66 20.43
C GLU A 202 -11.24 16.04 19.22
N ILE A 203 -10.20 16.70 18.71
CA ILE A 203 -9.46 16.27 17.53
C ILE A 203 -8.84 14.88 17.72
N ILE A 204 -8.25 14.59 18.88
CA ILE A 204 -7.61 13.29 19.14
C ILE A 204 -8.59 12.10 19.11
N ARG A 205 -9.89 12.34 19.31
CA ARG A 205 -10.93 11.30 19.25
C ARG A 205 -11.24 10.85 17.82
N LEU A 206 -10.83 11.63 16.82
CA LEU A 206 -11.05 11.32 15.41
C LEU A 206 -9.88 10.48 14.86
N PRO A 207 -10.14 9.37 14.14
CA PRO A 207 -9.10 8.47 13.61
C PRO A 207 -8.46 9.00 12.31
N VAL A 208 -8.16 10.30 12.26
CA VAL A 208 -7.58 10.99 11.11
C VAL A 208 -6.41 11.89 11.54
N GLN A 209 -5.66 12.42 10.56
CA GLN A 209 -4.59 13.36 10.87
C GLN A 209 -5.16 14.64 11.51
N PRO A 210 -4.44 15.29 12.45
CA PRO A 210 -4.98 16.42 13.23
C PRO A 210 -5.53 17.56 12.38
N MET A 211 -4.88 17.85 11.25
CA MET A 211 -5.36 18.87 10.32
C MET A 211 -6.71 18.48 9.69
N LEU A 212 -6.89 17.22 9.25
CA LEU A 212 -8.17 16.76 8.71
C LEU A 212 -9.26 16.77 9.78
N ALA A 213 -8.92 16.39 11.01
CA ALA A 213 -9.83 16.50 12.16
C ALA A 213 -10.25 17.95 12.41
N HIS A 214 -9.30 18.88 12.37
CA HIS A 214 -9.57 20.32 12.47
C HIS A 214 -10.53 20.80 11.37
N MET A 215 -10.30 20.44 10.10
CA MET A 215 -11.22 20.77 9.00
C MET A 215 -12.65 20.27 9.24
N LEU A 216 -12.79 19.04 9.75
CA LEU A 216 -14.10 18.47 10.05
C LEU A 216 -14.83 19.24 11.16
N LEU A 217 -14.11 19.62 12.23
CA LEU A 217 -14.70 20.40 13.31
C LEU A 217 -15.08 21.82 12.85
N GLU A 218 -14.21 22.50 12.10
CA GLU A 218 -14.53 23.81 11.49
C GLU A 218 -15.77 23.73 10.59
N SER A 219 -15.88 22.68 9.78
CA SER A 219 -17.03 22.52 8.88
C SER A 219 -18.35 22.30 9.61
N LEU A 220 -18.32 21.84 10.86
CA LEU A 220 -19.51 21.72 11.70
C LEU A 220 -20.05 23.09 12.08
N GLU A 221 -19.17 24.06 12.38
CA GLU A 221 -19.56 25.44 12.70
C GLU A 221 -20.09 26.19 11.48
N LEU A 222 -19.63 25.82 10.28
CA LEU A 222 -20.02 26.42 8.99
C LEU A 222 -21.21 25.73 8.30
N ASP A 223 -21.78 24.67 8.90
CA ASP A 223 -22.86 23.84 8.33
C ASP A 223 -22.51 23.22 6.96
N LEU A 224 -21.23 22.81 6.79
CA LEU A 224 -20.66 22.21 5.57
C LEU A 224 -20.00 20.84 5.83
N LEU A 225 -20.45 20.15 6.88
CA LEU A 225 -19.87 18.89 7.31
C LEU A 225 -19.92 17.80 6.21
N PRO A 226 -21.04 17.58 5.48
CA PRO A 226 -21.09 16.53 4.45
C PRO A 226 -20.05 16.73 3.33
N GLU A 227 -19.89 17.96 2.86
CA GLU A 227 -18.94 18.34 1.82
C GLU A 227 -17.51 18.17 2.32
N MET A 228 -17.23 18.65 3.53
CA MET A 228 -15.88 18.55 4.10
C MET A 228 -15.51 17.11 4.43
N ALA A 229 -16.45 16.28 4.89
CA ALA A 229 -16.26 14.86 5.09
C ALA A 229 -15.90 14.15 3.78
N ALA A 230 -16.58 14.50 2.68
CA ALA A 230 -16.24 13.97 1.35
C ALA A 230 -14.81 14.37 0.94
N VAL A 231 -14.41 15.63 1.13
CA VAL A 231 -13.05 16.11 0.83
C VAL A 231 -12.00 15.39 1.68
N CYS A 232 -12.22 15.29 3.00
CA CYS A 232 -11.32 14.60 3.91
C CYS A 232 -11.18 13.11 3.57
N ALA A 233 -12.28 12.44 3.21
CA ALA A 233 -12.25 11.05 2.75
C ALA A 233 -11.43 10.88 1.47
N CYS A 234 -11.59 11.79 0.50
CA CYS A 234 -10.78 11.78 -0.73
C CYS A 234 -9.29 11.93 -0.43
N ILE A 235 -8.92 12.85 0.46
CA ILE A 235 -7.52 13.07 0.84
C ILE A 235 -6.95 11.84 1.59
N HIS A 236 -7.74 11.24 2.48
CA HIS A 236 -7.31 10.12 3.31
C HIS A 236 -7.06 8.84 2.49
N ILE A 237 -7.96 8.50 1.56
CA ILE A 237 -7.85 7.31 0.69
C ILE A 237 -6.82 7.54 -0.43
N GLY A 238 -6.63 8.80 -0.83
CA GLY A 238 -5.77 9.21 -1.94
C GLY A 238 -6.50 9.19 -3.27
N SER A 239 -5.76 8.97 -4.37
CA SER A 239 -6.32 9.10 -5.73
C SER A 239 -7.52 8.16 -5.97
N LEU A 240 -8.68 8.76 -6.20
CA LEU A 240 -9.94 8.13 -6.66
C LEU A 240 -9.95 7.90 -8.18
N PHE A 241 -9.22 8.73 -8.92
CA PHE A 241 -9.12 8.62 -10.37
C PHE A 241 -8.25 7.42 -10.75
N MET A 242 -8.89 6.34 -11.18
CA MET A 242 -8.18 5.31 -11.95
C MET A 242 -7.89 5.90 -13.34
N ARG A 243 -6.61 5.96 -13.72
CA ARG A 243 -6.29 6.21 -15.14
C ARG A 243 -6.77 4.98 -15.91
N HIS A 244 -7.75 5.16 -16.80
CA HIS A 244 -8.22 4.15 -17.76
C HIS A 244 -7.06 3.77 -18.71
N LEU A 245 -6.18 2.88 -18.26
CA LEU A 245 -5.41 2.02 -19.15
C LEU A 245 -5.98 0.59 -19.14
N ASP A 246 -7.12 0.37 -18.46
CA ASP A 246 -7.42 -0.88 -17.74
C ASP A 246 -8.89 -1.40 -17.84
N ASP A 247 -9.65 -1.15 -18.91
CA ASP A 247 -11.05 -1.64 -18.97
C ASP A 247 -11.20 -3.12 -19.39
N GLU A 248 -10.16 -3.78 -19.91
CA GLU A 248 -10.28 -5.17 -20.39
C GLU A 248 -10.12 -6.24 -19.28
N VAL A 249 -9.53 -5.92 -18.14
CA VAL A 249 -9.06 -6.94 -17.18
C VAL A 249 -10.11 -7.30 -16.11
N ALA A 250 -11.05 -6.40 -15.82
CA ALA A 250 -12.05 -6.63 -14.77
C ALA A 250 -13.05 -7.76 -15.11
N MET A 251 -13.29 -8.05 -16.39
CA MET A 251 -14.18 -9.14 -16.81
C MET A 251 -13.58 -10.55 -16.64
N GLU A 252 -12.26 -10.69 -16.54
CA GLU A 252 -11.59 -12.00 -16.46
C GLU A 252 -11.43 -12.53 -15.01
N ARG A 253 -12.00 -11.89 -13.98
CA ARG A 253 -11.93 -12.39 -12.58
C ARG A 253 -13.04 -13.38 -12.19
N GLY A 254 -13.98 -13.69 -13.08
CA GLY A 254 -15.14 -14.56 -12.82
C GLY A 254 -14.88 -16.08 -12.64
N TRP A 255 -13.62 -16.51 -12.52
CA TRP A 255 -13.24 -17.92 -12.66
C TRP A 255 -13.43 -18.73 -11.37
N ARG A 256 -13.51 -18.06 -10.20
CA ARG A 256 -13.81 -18.74 -8.93
C ARG A 256 -15.30 -18.86 -8.62
N GLN A 257 -16.16 -18.03 -9.21
CA GLN A 257 -17.59 -18.00 -8.86
C GLN A 257 -18.48 -18.86 -9.76
N THR A 258 -18.03 -19.27 -10.95
CA THR A 258 -18.97 -19.84 -11.95
C THR A 258 -18.97 -21.36 -12.07
N GLY A 259 -18.01 -22.11 -11.51
CA GLY A 259 -18.04 -23.59 -11.54
C GLY A 259 -18.25 -24.22 -12.93
N LEU A 260 -18.08 -23.44 -14.00
CA LEU A 260 -18.47 -23.78 -15.36
C LEU A 260 -17.20 -24.10 -16.15
N GLN A 261 -17.18 -25.33 -16.68
CA GLN A 261 -16.14 -25.85 -17.56
C GLN A 261 -15.85 -24.86 -18.69
N PHE A 262 -14.59 -24.45 -18.85
CA PHE A 262 -14.12 -23.87 -20.10
C PHE A 262 -13.21 -24.85 -20.83
N ARG A 263 -13.71 -25.34 -21.97
CA ARG A 263 -12.93 -25.96 -23.03
C ARG A 263 -11.94 -24.91 -23.57
N PRO A 264 -10.64 -25.20 -23.68
CA PRO A 264 -9.78 -24.38 -24.52
C PRO A 264 -10.14 -24.68 -25.98
N LEU A 265 -10.46 -23.62 -26.74
CA LEU A 265 -10.51 -23.67 -28.19
C LEU A 265 -9.10 -23.96 -28.72
N CYS A 266 -8.78 -25.24 -28.84
CA CYS A 266 -7.77 -25.73 -29.77
C CYS A 266 -8.48 -26.58 -30.83
N GLY A 267 -8.55 -26.05 -32.06
CA GLY A 267 -8.86 -26.82 -33.26
C GLY A 267 -10.33 -26.84 -33.67
N LEU A 268 -10.67 -26.05 -34.69
CA LEU A 268 -11.52 -26.46 -35.81
C LEU A 268 -11.28 -25.47 -36.96
N SER A 269 -10.30 -25.81 -37.80
CA SER A 269 -10.28 -25.38 -39.18
C SER A 269 -11.55 -25.90 -39.86
N GLY A 270 -12.49 -25.01 -40.17
CA GLY A 270 -13.69 -25.32 -40.93
C GLY A 270 -14.03 -24.14 -41.83
N ASN A 271 -13.83 -24.32 -43.13
CA ASN A 271 -14.26 -23.41 -44.19
C ASN A 271 -15.68 -22.89 -43.93
N ILE A 272 -15.86 -21.58 -43.86
CA ILE A 272 -17.17 -20.96 -43.99
C ILE A 272 -17.22 -20.28 -45.35
N ASP A 273 -17.89 -20.98 -46.25
CA ASP A 273 -18.29 -20.59 -47.58
C ASP A 273 -19.09 -19.28 -47.54
N GLN A 274 -18.68 -18.28 -48.33
CA GLN A 274 -19.36 -17.00 -48.44
C GLN A 274 -20.40 -17.07 -49.55
N THR A 275 -21.66 -17.33 -49.21
CA THR A 275 -22.80 -16.93 -50.06
C THR A 275 -23.91 -16.32 -49.20
N PRO A 276 -24.41 -15.11 -49.54
CA PRO A 276 -25.50 -14.48 -48.80
C PRO A 276 -26.86 -15.01 -49.29
N PRO A 277 -27.87 -15.19 -48.41
CA PRO A 277 -29.20 -15.57 -48.84
C PRO A 277 -29.94 -14.40 -49.48
N LYS A 278 -30.56 -14.66 -50.63
CA LYS A 278 -31.49 -13.75 -51.32
C LYS A 278 -32.74 -13.54 -50.47
N ARG A 279 -33.16 -12.28 -50.38
CA ARG A 279 -34.48 -11.87 -49.88
C ARG A 279 -35.59 -12.42 -50.77
N THR A 280 -36.63 -12.95 -50.14
CA THR A 280 -38.02 -12.95 -50.60
C THR A 280 -38.88 -12.53 -49.42
#